data_AF-A0A3M9MK95-F1
#
_entry.id   AF-A0A3M9MK95-F1
#
_cell.length_a   1.000
_cell.length_b   1.000
_cell.length_c   1.000
_cell.angle_alpha   90.00
_cell.angle_beta   90.00
_cell.angle_gamma   90.00
#
_symmetry.space_group_name_H-M   'P 1'
#
loop_
_entity.id
_entity.type
_entity.pdbx_description
1 polymer ?
#
loop_
_entity_poly.entity_id
_entity_poly.type
_entity_poly.pdbx_seq_one_letter_code
_entity_poly.pdbx_strand_id
1 'polypeptide(L)'
;MNFDFAEQINPFLEVHAYSNAIELAETALQKITFTDFHAVLGQSLVHQSGALTVWMDEFYANVSKEIAVKAMYFEMNEFDINTDYWYIDGFAFIEDGGWDLEDMEWLSEASEETMTSGEFILKGYEQLQEAFENEDSDSAEAENARDWCEQIVIARFMELMRTAHLKAKDQNLEWADIPLYYSIHGYDFILRSEG
;
A
#
# COMPACT_ATOMS: atom_id res chain seq x y z
N MET A 1 -13.40 3.25 -6.01
CA MET A 1 -12.76 4.53 -5.68
C MET A 1 -13.61 5.72 -6.14
N ASN A 2 -13.84 6.66 -5.23
CA ASN A 2 -14.30 8.02 -5.56
C ASN A 2 -13.08 8.92 -5.85
N PHE A 3 -12.85 9.24 -7.13
CA PHE A 3 -11.65 9.96 -7.57
C PHE A 3 -11.50 11.35 -6.92
N ASP A 4 -12.59 11.99 -6.51
CA ASP A 4 -12.57 13.32 -5.88
C ASP A 4 -11.77 13.35 -4.56
N PHE A 5 -11.71 12.22 -3.84
CA PHE A 5 -10.97 12.11 -2.58
C PHE A 5 -9.49 11.82 -2.84
N ALA A 6 -9.21 10.92 -3.79
CA ALA A 6 -7.85 10.59 -4.21
C ALA A 6 -7.13 11.81 -4.79
N GLU A 7 -7.80 12.62 -5.62
CA GLU A 7 -7.24 13.86 -6.17
C GLU A 7 -6.75 14.85 -5.10
N GLN A 8 -7.32 14.81 -3.89
CA GLN A 8 -6.91 15.70 -2.79
C GLN A 8 -5.64 15.23 -2.09
N ILE A 9 -5.37 13.92 -2.03
CA ILE A 9 -4.22 13.37 -1.30
C ILE A 9 -3.06 12.93 -2.20
N ASN A 10 -3.34 12.50 -3.44
CA ASN A 10 -2.32 12.02 -4.37
C ASN A 10 -1.14 12.97 -4.55
N PRO A 11 -1.31 14.31 -4.66
CA PRO A 11 -0.18 15.23 -4.75
C PRO A 11 0.79 15.16 -3.57
N PHE A 12 0.31 14.79 -2.38
CA PHE A 12 1.17 14.56 -1.21
C PHE A 12 1.81 13.18 -1.25
N LEU A 13 1.08 12.16 -1.71
CA LEU A 13 1.59 10.78 -1.83
C LEU A 13 2.74 10.70 -2.85
N GLU A 14 2.62 11.38 -4.00
CA GLU A 14 3.63 11.43 -5.07
C GLU A 14 4.97 11.97 -4.60
N VAL A 15 4.96 12.96 -3.70
CA VAL A 15 6.17 13.54 -3.10
C VAL A 15 6.49 12.94 -1.73
N HIS A 16 5.86 11.81 -1.40
CA HIS A 16 6.04 11.03 -0.17
C HIS A 16 5.80 11.81 1.13
N ALA A 17 4.99 12.87 1.06
CA ALA A 17 4.52 13.65 2.20
C ALA A 17 3.33 12.96 2.88
N TYR A 18 3.47 11.69 3.27
CA TYR A 18 2.37 10.88 3.80
C TYR A 18 1.72 11.50 5.03
N SER A 19 2.49 12.11 5.93
CA SER A 19 1.92 12.78 7.11
C SER A 19 0.92 13.87 6.73
N ASN A 20 1.16 14.59 5.63
CA ASN A 20 0.24 15.63 5.13
C ASN A 20 -1.03 15.01 4.52
N ALA A 21 -0.88 13.94 3.72
CA ALA A 21 -2.00 13.20 3.15
C ALA A 21 -2.94 12.66 4.26
N ILE A 22 -2.33 12.03 5.26
CA ILE A 22 -3.01 11.44 6.41
C ILE A 22 -3.67 12.53 7.25
N GLU A 23 -2.97 13.61 7.59
CA GLU A 23 -3.53 14.71 8.38
C GLU A 23 -4.75 15.35 7.68
N LEU A 24 -4.67 15.54 6.36
CA LEU A 24 -5.78 16.06 5.57
C LEU A 24 -7.00 15.14 5.66
N ALA A 25 -6.80 13.85 5.39
CA ALA A 25 -7.88 12.86 5.37
C ALA A 25 -8.47 12.62 6.77
N GLU A 26 -7.64 12.50 7.82
CA GLU A 26 -8.10 12.38 9.21
C GLU A 26 -8.88 13.64 9.64
N THR A 27 -8.42 14.83 9.29
CA THR A 27 -9.12 16.09 9.60
C THR A 27 -10.47 16.18 8.88
N ALA A 28 -10.56 15.64 7.67
CA ALA A 28 -11.81 15.60 6.92
C ALA A 28 -12.79 14.59 7.52
N LEU A 29 -12.32 13.37 7.83
CA LEU A 29 -13.12 12.34 8.50
C LEU A 29 -13.65 12.81 9.86
N GLN A 30 -12.84 13.48 10.68
CA GLN A 30 -13.24 14.03 11.99
C GLN A 30 -14.39 15.05 11.93
N LYS A 31 -14.67 15.66 10.77
CA LYS A 31 -15.78 16.61 10.59
C LYS A 31 -17.09 15.92 10.25
N ILE A 32 -17.05 14.64 9.90
CA ILE A 32 -18.20 13.83 9.56
C ILE A 32 -18.82 13.29 10.86
N THR A 33 -20.12 13.02 10.85
CA THR A 33 -20.76 12.30 11.96
C THR A 33 -20.06 10.97 12.21
N PHE A 34 -19.89 10.61 13.48
CA PHE A 34 -19.16 9.41 13.86
C PHE A 34 -19.75 8.13 13.22
N THR A 35 -18.86 7.31 12.68
CA THR A 35 -19.11 6.00 12.06
C THR A 35 -18.01 5.03 12.48
N ASP A 36 -18.16 3.74 12.18
CA ASP A 36 -17.14 2.72 12.52
C ASP A 36 -15.80 2.96 11.78
N PHE A 37 -15.84 3.64 10.63
CA PHE A 37 -14.64 4.09 9.91
C PHE A 37 -13.75 5.05 10.70
N HIS A 38 -14.26 5.71 11.73
CA HIS A 38 -13.45 6.55 12.62
C HIS A 38 -12.40 5.75 13.42
N ALA A 39 -12.50 4.42 13.44
CA ALA A 39 -11.48 3.57 14.05
C ALA A 39 -10.09 3.71 13.41
N VAL A 40 -10.00 4.24 12.17
CA VAL A 40 -8.72 4.46 11.47
C VAL A 40 -7.92 5.64 12.04
N LEU A 41 -8.59 6.58 12.72
CA LEU A 41 -7.98 7.82 13.18
C LEU A 41 -6.82 7.55 14.15
N GLY A 42 -5.65 8.07 13.80
CA GLY A 42 -4.43 7.94 14.61
C GLY A 42 -3.80 6.55 14.60
N GLN A 43 -4.36 5.58 13.87
CA GLN A 43 -3.75 4.27 13.70
C GLN A 43 -2.62 4.33 12.68
N SER A 44 -1.60 3.48 12.85
CA SER A 44 -0.45 3.43 11.95
C SER A 44 -0.02 2.00 11.68
N LEU A 45 0.39 1.70 10.44
CA LEU A 45 0.98 0.42 10.07
C LEU A 45 2.50 0.38 10.21
N VAL A 46 3.17 1.53 10.41
CA VAL A 46 4.64 1.68 10.45
C VAL A 46 5.33 0.76 11.45
N HIS A 47 4.65 0.39 12.54
CA HIS A 47 5.16 -0.55 13.54
C HIS A 47 5.45 -1.95 12.95
N GLN A 48 4.84 -2.30 11.82
CA GLN A 48 5.05 -3.56 11.09
C GLN A 48 6.21 -3.50 10.09
N SER A 49 6.78 -2.32 9.83
CA SER A 49 7.88 -2.12 8.86
C SER A 49 9.03 -3.08 9.09
N GLY A 50 9.35 -3.41 10.34
CA GLY A 50 10.42 -4.33 10.63
C GLY A 50 10.17 -5.77 10.22
N ALA A 51 8.94 -6.26 10.41
CA ALA A 51 8.55 -7.59 9.94
C ALA A 51 8.44 -7.61 8.41
N LEU A 52 7.90 -6.53 7.83
CA LEU A 52 7.79 -6.37 6.39
C LEU A 52 9.17 -6.38 5.70
N THR A 53 10.16 -5.62 6.20
CA THR A 53 11.53 -5.64 5.66
C THR A 53 12.13 -7.05 5.67
N VAL A 54 11.90 -7.85 6.72
CA VAL A 54 12.40 -9.23 6.79
C VAL A 54 11.72 -10.12 5.74
N TRP A 55 10.39 -10.02 5.60
CA TRP A 55 9.66 -10.78 4.60
C TRP A 55 10.08 -10.40 3.16
N MET A 56 10.31 -9.11 2.88
CA MET A 56 10.81 -8.63 1.59
C MET A 56 12.24 -9.13 1.30
N ASP A 57 13.10 -9.19 2.32
CA ASP A 57 14.46 -9.71 2.20
C ASP A 57 14.47 -11.20 1.89
N GLU A 58 13.61 -11.98 2.56
CA GLU A 58 13.41 -13.40 2.28
C GLU A 58 12.86 -13.62 0.86
N PHE A 59 11.91 -12.79 0.43
CA PHE A 59 11.40 -12.81 -0.95
C PHE A 59 12.52 -12.55 -1.96
N TYR A 60 13.26 -11.46 -1.81
CA TYR A 60 14.39 -11.11 -2.68
C TYR A 60 15.44 -12.23 -2.73
N ALA A 61 15.84 -12.76 -1.57
CA ALA A 61 16.85 -13.82 -1.47
C ALA A 61 16.41 -15.13 -2.14
N ASN A 62 15.10 -15.36 -2.29
CA ASN A 62 14.57 -16.51 -3.00
C ASN A 62 14.54 -16.26 -4.51
N VAL A 63 13.95 -15.16 -4.94
CA VAL A 63 13.75 -14.89 -6.37
C VAL A 63 15.05 -14.54 -7.11
N SER A 64 16.02 -13.92 -6.40
CA SER A 64 17.35 -13.61 -6.94
C SER A 64 18.20 -14.84 -7.30
N LYS A 65 17.80 -16.05 -6.86
CA LYS A 65 18.43 -17.31 -7.28
C LYS A 65 18.04 -17.70 -8.70
N GLU A 66 16.85 -17.28 -9.13
CA GLU A 66 16.27 -17.65 -10.43
C GLU A 66 16.45 -16.53 -11.46
N ILE A 67 16.34 -15.26 -11.03
CA ILE A 67 16.41 -14.10 -11.90
C ILE A 67 17.34 -13.00 -11.38
N ALA A 68 17.89 -12.19 -12.29
CA ALA A 68 18.60 -10.97 -11.92
C ALA A 68 17.61 -9.83 -11.67
N VAL A 69 17.12 -9.72 -10.43
CA VAL A 69 16.11 -8.73 -10.04
C VAL A 69 16.57 -7.29 -10.35
N LYS A 70 15.76 -6.56 -11.10
CA LYS A 70 15.94 -5.14 -11.46
C LYS A 70 14.88 -4.23 -10.89
N ALA A 71 13.70 -4.75 -10.56
CA ALA A 71 12.65 -4.03 -9.86
C ALA A 71 11.84 -4.99 -8.99
N MET A 72 11.22 -4.48 -7.94
CA MET A 72 10.20 -5.17 -7.17
C MET A 72 8.92 -4.33 -7.13
N TYR A 73 7.78 -4.99 -7.19
CA TYR A 73 6.46 -4.39 -7.03
C TYR A 73 5.75 -5.05 -5.85
N PHE A 74 5.02 -4.28 -5.07
CA PHE A 74 4.25 -4.78 -3.94
C PHE A 74 2.83 -4.24 -3.98
N GLU A 75 1.87 -5.14 -3.91
CA GLU A 75 0.47 -4.80 -4.07
C GLU A 75 -0.29 -5.20 -2.82
N MET A 76 -1.01 -4.25 -2.22
CA MET A 76 -2.03 -4.58 -1.23
C MET A 76 -3.26 -5.12 -1.96
N ASN A 77 -3.93 -6.13 -1.41
CA ASN A 77 -5.19 -6.63 -1.99
C ASN A 77 -6.27 -5.54 -2.08
N GLU A 78 -7.33 -5.79 -2.86
CA GLU A 78 -8.50 -4.90 -2.98
C GLU A 78 -9.29 -4.94 -1.67
N PHE A 79 -8.79 -4.20 -0.69
CA PHE A 79 -9.10 -4.35 0.74
C PHE A 79 -10.51 -3.91 1.12
N ASP A 80 -11.10 -3.05 0.28
CA ASP A 80 -12.42 -2.46 0.49
C ASP A 80 -13.56 -3.37 -0.03
N ILE A 81 -13.19 -4.44 -0.74
CA ILE A 81 -14.07 -5.55 -1.14
C ILE A 81 -13.67 -6.85 -0.43
N ASN A 82 -12.37 -7.12 -0.31
CA ASN A 82 -11.82 -8.31 0.35
C ASN A 82 -11.45 -7.99 1.80
N THR A 83 -12.46 -8.06 2.66
CA THR A 83 -12.43 -7.60 4.05
C THR A 83 -11.96 -8.66 5.05
N ASP A 84 -11.99 -9.95 4.69
CA ASP A 84 -11.64 -11.07 5.59
C ASP A 84 -10.24 -10.92 6.21
N TYR A 85 -9.27 -10.48 5.41
CA TYR A 85 -7.92 -10.10 5.85
C TYR A 85 -7.27 -9.24 4.78
N TRP A 86 -6.43 -8.32 5.23
CA TRP A 86 -5.67 -7.43 4.35
C TRP A 86 -4.23 -7.88 4.29
N TYR A 87 -3.65 -7.89 3.09
CA TYR A 87 -2.35 -8.48 2.87
C TYR A 87 -1.61 -7.82 1.70
N ILE A 88 -0.31 -8.10 1.62
CA ILE A 88 0.59 -7.62 0.57
C ILE A 88 1.16 -8.81 -0.19
N ASP A 89 1.07 -8.75 -1.52
CA ASP A 89 1.79 -9.60 -2.45
C ASP A 89 3.04 -8.90 -2.99
N GLY A 90 4.07 -9.67 -3.30
CA GLY A 90 5.32 -9.19 -3.87
C GLY A 90 5.62 -9.83 -5.22
N PHE A 91 6.19 -9.03 -6.11
CA PHE A 91 6.54 -9.39 -7.49
C PHE A 91 7.94 -8.87 -7.80
N ALA A 92 8.74 -9.63 -8.54
CA ALA A 92 10.08 -9.23 -8.93
C ALA A 92 10.27 -9.35 -10.44
N PHE A 93 11.01 -8.42 -11.02
CA PHE A 93 11.14 -8.29 -12.47
C PHE A 93 12.59 -8.19 -12.90
N ILE A 94 12.87 -8.67 -14.11
CA ILE A 94 14.20 -8.62 -14.74
C ILE A 94 14.50 -7.29 -15.44
N GLU A 95 13.50 -6.41 -15.53
CA GLU A 95 13.61 -5.06 -16.09
C GLU A 95 12.99 -4.04 -15.12
N ASP A 96 13.46 -2.79 -15.19
CA ASP A 96 12.81 -1.64 -14.56
C ASP A 96 12.09 -0.87 -15.67
N GLY A 97 10.76 -0.99 -15.73
CA GLY A 97 9.93 -0.26 -16.70
C GLY A 97 9.98 1.26 -16.56
N GLY A 98 10.58 1.75 -15.46
CA GLY A 98 10.84 3.16 -15.26
C GLY A 98 9.60 3.95 -14.79
N TRP A 99 9.61 5.25 -15.05
CA TRP A 99 8.61 6.20 -14.56
C TRP A 99 7.44 6.42 -15.52
N ASP A 100 7.47 5.79 -16.70
CA ASP A 100 6.40 5.95 -17.66
C ASP A 100 5.21 5.09 -17.22
N LEU A 101 4.37 5.65 -16.36
CA LEU A 101 3.18 4.98 -15.87
C LEU A 101 2.15 4.74 -17.00
N GLU A 102 2.36 5.28 -18.21
CA GLU A 102 1.55 4.98 -19.39
C GLU A 102 1.99 3.65 -20.07
N ASP A 103 3.20 3.15 -19.79
CA ASP A 103 3.75 1.89 -20.30
C ASP A 103 4.07 0.90 -19.16
N MET A 104 3.00 0.31 -18.61
CA MET A 104 3.07 -0.67 -17.52
C MET A 104 2.98 -2.13 -18.01
N GLU A 105 3.21 -2.39 -19.31
CA GLU A 105 3.12 -3.76 -19.85
C GLU A 105 4.08 -4.72 -19.14
N TRP A 106 5.21 -4.24 -18.64
CA TRP A 106 6.20 -5.03 -17.90
C TRP A 106 5.64 -5.67 -16.62
N LEU A 107 4.60 -5.09 -15.99
CA LEU A 107 3.94 -5.70 -14.83
C LEU A 107 3.22 -7.01 -15.19
N SER A 108 2.83 -7.19 -16.46
CA SER A 108 2.19 -8.42 -16.95
C SER A 108 3.17 -9.59 -17.13
N GLU A 109 4.48 -9.34 -17.02
CA GLU A 109 5.50 -10.38 -17.14
C GLU A 109 5.69 -11.19 -15.86
N ALA A 110 5.00 -10.83 -14.77
CA ALA A 110 5.04 -11.58 -13.53
C ALA A 110 4.52 -13.02 -13.73
N SER A 111 5.25 -13.96 -13.13
CA SER A 111 4.91 -15.38 -13.06
C SER A 111 4.92 -15.87 -11.62
N GLU A 112 4.33 -17.04 -11.36
CA GLU A 112 4.34 -17.67 -10.03
C GLU A 112 5.77 -17.82 -9.45
N GLU A 113 6.78 -18.02 -10.30
CA GLU A 113 8.20 -18.16 -9.89
C GLU A 113 8.82 -16.83 -9.44
N THR A 114 8.25 -15.71 -9.88
CA THR A 114 8.71 -14.34 -9.57
C THR A 114 7.84 -13.64 -8.53
N MET A 115 6.85 -14.36 -7.99
CA MET A 115 5.92 -13.88 -6.98
C MET A 115 6.29 -14.42 -5.59
N THR A 116 5.80 -13.75 -4.56
CA THR A 116 5.88 -14.23 -3.19
C THR A 116 5.14 -15.56 -3.05
N SER A 117 5.75 -16.54 -2.36
CA SER A 117 5.11 -17.84 -2.08
C SER A 117 4.05 -17.79 -0.98
N GLY A 118 3.90 -16.63 -0.33
CA GLY A 118 2.94 -16.38 0.73
C GLY A 118 2.90 -14.89 1.06
N GLU A 119 1.73 -14.44 1.46
CA GLU A 119 1.40 -13.02 1.61
C GLU A 119 1.92 -12.46 2.94
N PHE A 120 2.17 -11.15 2.98
CA PHE A 120 2.37 -10.44 4.24
C PHE A 120 1.03 -9.94 4.79
N ILE A 121 0.53 -10.59 5.85
CA ILE A 121 -0.74 -10.20 6.47
C ILE A 121 -0.58 -8.92 7.30
N LEU A 122 -1.36 -7.90 6.95
CA LEU A 122 -1.46 -6.65 7.71
C LEU A 122 -2.32 -6.85 8.96
N LYS A 123 -1.78 -6.42 10.10
CA LYS A 123 -2.45 -6.52 11.41
C LYS A 123 -2.78 -5.15 12.00
N GLY A 124 -3.72 -5.13 12.92
CA GLY A 124 -4.13 -3.93 13.67
C GLY A 124 -5.27 -3.14 13.03
N TYR A 125 -5.75 -3.55 11.85
CA TYR A 125 -6.88 -2.97 11.13
C TYR A 125 -8.11 -3.89 11.11
N GLU A 126 -8.18 -4.87 12.00
CA GLU A 126 -9.28 -5.85 12.05
C GLU A 126 -10.65 -5.21 12.33
N GLN A 127 -10.68 -4.11 13.11
CA GLN A 127 -11.92 -3.33 13.30
C GLN A 127 -12.35 -2.61 12.01
N LEU A 128 -11.40 -2.20 11.16
CA LEU A 128 -11.72 -1.57 9.88
C LEU A 128 -12.19 -2.60 8.87
N GLN A 129 -11.57 -3.77 8.83
CA GLN A 129 -12.04 -4.92 8.06
C GLN A 129 -13.52 -5.21 8.36
N GLU A 130 -13.90 -5.25 9.64
CA GLU A 130 -15.30 -5.40 10.05
C GLU A 130 -16.19 -4.22 9.63
N ALA A 131 -15.68 -2.98 9.67
CA ALA A 131 -16.42 -1.81 9.21
C ALA A 131 -16.68 -1.82 7.70
N PHE A 132 -15.70 -2.23 6.88
CA PHE A 132 -15.87 -2.37 5.44
C PHE A 132 -16.83 -3.51 5.08
N GLU A 133 -16.80 -4.63 5.82
CA GLU A 133 -17.68 -5.79 5.58
C GLU A 133 -19.15 -5.48 5.89
N ASN A 134 -19.39 -4.73 6.97
CA ASN A 134 -20.74 -4.44 7.46
C ASN A 134 -21.35 -3.17 6.89
N GLU A 135 -20.67 -2.50 5.95
CA GLU A 135 -21.17 -1.24 5.40
C GLU A 135 -22.40 -1.48 4.51
N ASP A 136 -23.56 -1.07 5.02
CA ASP A 136 -24.86 -1.11 4.33
C ASP A 136 -25.55 0.28 4.40
N SER A 137 -24.76 1.36 4.32
CA SER A 137 -25.30 2.71 4.45
C SER A 137 -25.72 3.31 3.12
N ASP A 138 -27.01 3.68 3.05
CA ASP A 138 -27.59 4.45 1.93
C ASP A 138 -27.35 5.98 2.02
N SER A 139 -26.56 6.45 2.99
CA SER A 139 -26.35 7.89 3.21
C SER A 139 -25.02 8.37 2.63
N ALA A 140 -25.08 9.48 1.87
CA ALA A 140 -23.90 10.15 1.32
C ALA A 140 -22.86 10.57 2.39
N GLU A 141 -23.31 10.79 3.64
CA GLU A 141 -22.39 11.14 4.73
C GLU A 141 -21.54 9.94 5.17
N ALA A 142 -22.13 8.75 5.25
CA ALA A 142 -21.38 7.53 5.55
C ALA A 142 -20.49 7.09 4.39
N GLU A 143 -20.96 7.23 3.14
CA GLU A 143 -20.13 7.01 1.94
C GLU A 143 -18.88 7.90 1.98
N ASN A 144 -19.03 9.19 2.32
CA ASN A 144 -17.89 10.08 2.50
C ASN A 144 -16.95 9.65 3.64
N ALA A 145 -17.48 9.06 4.72
CA ALA A 145 -16.66 8.55 5.82
C ALA A 145 -15.85 7.31 5.38
N ARG A 146 -16.49 6.40 4.63
CA ARG A 146 -15.85 5.25 4.00
C ARG A 146 -14.74 5.70 3.06
N ASP A 147 -15.03 6.63 2.16
CA ASP A 147 -14.07 7.14 1.16
C ASP A 147 -12.86 7.80 1.84
N TRP A 148 -13.05 8.62 2.88
CA TRP A 148 -11.92 9.16 3.64
C TRP A 148 -11.13 8.09 4.38
N CYS A 149 -11.80 7.07 4.93
CA CYS A 149 -11.10 5.95 5.56
C CYS A 149 -10.26 5.16 4.55
N GLU A 150 -10.79 4.89 3.37
CA GLU A 150 -10.08 4.27 2.24
C GLU A 150 -8.80 5.05 1.92
N GLN A 151 -8.90 6.38 1.80
CA GLN A 151 -7.75 7.26 1.55
C GLN A 151 -6.70 7.20 2.68
N ILE A 152 -7.11 7.09 3.94
CA ILE A 152 -6.19 6.95 5.07
C ILE A 152 -5.47 5.60 5.02
N VAL A 153 -6.20 4.51 4.75
CA VAL A 153 -5.61 3.15 4.63
C VAL A 153 -4.57 3.12 3.51
N ILE A 154 -4.88 3.69 2.34
CA ILE A 154 -3.94 3.82 1.20
C ILE A 154 -2.68 4.56 1.64
N ALA A 155 -2.83 5.75 2.22
CA ALA A 155 -1.70 6.56 2.65
C ALA A 155 -0.84 5.84 3.71
N ARG A 156 -1.46 5.06 4.61
CA ARG A 156 -0.76 4.28 5.65
C ARG A 156 -0.04 3.06 5.10
N PHE A 157 -0.60 2.38 4.09
CA PHE A 157 0.08 1.32 3.37
C PHE A 157 1.31 1.87 2.65
N MET A 158 1.16 2.96 1.92
CA MET A 158 2.27 3.61 1.21
C MET A 158 3.38 4.10 2.15
N GLU A 159 3.00 4.66 3.31
CA GLU A 159 3.91 5.03 4.40
C GLU A 159 4.69 3.79 4.92
N LEU A 160 4.00 2.67 5.13
CA LEU A 160 4.61 1.41 5.56
C LEU A 160 5.63 0.91 4.52
N MET A 161 5.28 0.86 3.24
CA MET A 161 6.16 0.40 2.16
C MET A 161 7.44 1.24 2.05
N ARG A 162 7.32 2.57 2.08
CA ARG A 162 8.49 3.45 2.09
C ARG A 162 9.34 3.23 3.33
N THR A 163 8.72 3.12 4.51
CA THR A 163 9.45 2.89 5.76
C THR A 163 10.25 1.60 5.70
N ALA A 164 9.65 0.51 5.21
CA ALA A 164 10.35 -0.77 5.06
C ALA A 164 11.54 -0.68 4.11
N HIS A 165 11.41 0.08 3.01
CA HIS A 165 12.52 0.32 2.07
C HIS A 165 13.65 1.17 2.68
N LEU A 166 13.31 2.25 3.38
CA LEU A 166 14.32 3.06 4.09
C LEU A 166 15.06 2.23 5.14
N LYS A 167 14.36 1.34 5.83
CA LYS A 167 14.97 0.42 6.79
C LYS A 167 15.94 -0.55 6.13
N ALA A 168 15.62 -1.06 4.94
CA ALA A 168 16.53 -1.91 4.17
C ALA A 168 17.83 -1.17 3.80
N LYS A 169 17.74 0.12 3.46
CA LYS A 169 18.90 0.99 3.21
C LYS A 169 19.75 1.18 4.46
N ASP A 170 19.14 1.49 5.60
CA ASP A 170 19.84 1.61 6.88
C ASP A 170 20.58 0.30 7.27
N GLN A 171 20.01 -0.84 6.87
CA GLN A 171 20.57 -2.18 7.11
C GLN A 171 21.56 -2.63 6.03
N ASN A 172 21.74 -1.88 4.94
CA ASN A 172 22.53 -2.24 3.76
C ASN A 172 22.15 -3.62 3.19
N LEU A 173 20.85 -3.90 3.07
CA LEU A 173 20.38 -5.13 2.44
C LEU A 173 20.67 -5.11 0.93
N GLU A 174 20.85 -6.28 0.32
CA GLU A 174 21.27 -6.40 -1.08
C GLU A 174 20.29 -5.74 -2.07
N TRP A 175 19.00 -5.72 -1.73
CA TRP A 175 17.95 -5.13 -2.56
C TRP A 175 17.68 -3.66 -2.27
N ALA A 176 18.37 -3.04 -1.30
CA ALA A 176 18.05 -1.70 -0.83
C ALA A 176 18.21 -0.58 -1.89
N ASP A 177 18.96 -0.85 -2.96
CA ASP A 177 19.12 0.05 -4.10
C ASP A 177 18.27 -0.34 -5.31
N ILE A 178 17.49 -1.42 -5.22
CA ILE A 178 16.60 -1.87 -6.28
C ILE A 178 15.34 -0.99 -6.28
N PRO A 179 14.90 -0.49 -7.45
CA PRO A 179 13.62 0.16 -7.63
C PRO A 179 12.47 -0.65 -7.01
N LEU A 180 11.71 0.00 -6.12
CA LEU A 180 10.57 -0.59 -5.45
C LEU A 180 9.31 0.20 -5.81
N TYR A 181 8.33 -0.49 -6.34
CA TYR A 181 7.02 0.05 -6.72
C TYR A 181 5.93 -0.51 -5.80
N TYR A 182 4.87 0.24 -5.57
CA TYR A 182 3.75 -0.24 -4.76
C TYR A 182 2.43 0.45 -5.10
N SER A 183 1.34 -0.31 -4.97
CA SER A 183 -0.04 0.13 -5.19
C SER A 183 -1.02 -0.74 -4.39
N ILE A 184 -2.30 -0.46 -4.54
CA ILE A 184 -3.42 -1.28 -4.09
C ILE A 184 -4.07 -1.90 -5.33
N HIS A 185 -4.45 -3.17 -5.25
CA HIS A 185 -5.13 -3.89 -6.32
C HIS A 185 -6.45 -3.19 -6.66
N GLY A 186 -6.66 -2.90 -7.95
CA GLY A 186 -7.83 -2.15 -8.44
C GLY A 186 -7.69 -0.63 -8.38
N TYR A 187 -6.53 -0.10 -7.95
CA TYR A 187 -6.25 1.32 -7.83
C TYR A 187 -5.22 1.74 -8.89
N ASP A 188 -5.60 2.67 -9.77
CA ASP A 188 -4.75 3.21 -10.85
C ASP A 188 -3.74 4.25 -10.33
N PHE A 189 -3.02 3.94 -9.25
CA PHE A 189 -2.05 4.85 -8.62
C PHE A 189 -0.84 4.11 -8.05
N ILE A 190 0.19 3.97 -8.87
CA ILE A 190 1.44 3.31 -8.52
C ILE A 190 2.47 4.35 -8.07
N LEU A 191 3.11 4.11 -6.92
CA LEU A 191 4.24 4.89 -6.47
C LEU A 191 5.54 4.13 -6.57
N ARG A 192 6.60 4.85 -6.90
CA ARG A 192 7.98 4.40 -6.73
C ARG A 192 8.53 4.89 -5.40
N SER A 193 9.18 3.99 -4.67
CA SER A 193 9.92 4.29 -3.46
C SER A 193 11.23 4.97 -3.83
N GLU A 194 11.28 6.30 -3.81
CA GLU A 194 12.52 7.03 -4.01
C GLU A 194 13.43 6.97 -2.77
N GLY A 195 14.75 6.96 -3.03
CA GLY A 195 15.82 7.13 -2.06
C GLY A 195 16.36 8.53 -2.03
#